data_AF-A0A7C1M7F9-F1
#
_entry.id   AF-A0A7C1M7F9-F1
#
_cell.length_a   1.000
_cell.length_b   1.000
_cell.length_c   1.000
_cell.angle_alpha   90.00
_cell.angle_beta   90.00
_cell.angle_gamma   90.00
#
_symmetry.space_group_name_H-M   'P 1'
#
loop_
_entity.id
_entity.type
_entity.pdbx_description
1 polymer ?
#
loop_
_entity_poly.entity_id
_entity_poly.type
_entity_poly.pdbx_seq_one_letter_code
_entity_poly.pdbx_strand_id
1 'polypeptide(L)'
;MKPIIICTLIGATGFALSACNNSENDNAPAVNPVPGFIQGNIQRTHYDGVTDDLLTAGLGATGLGSSTAPAFSDPLNPSSGELRQLAIYNNYRALVDTSAGGGYGEFFGPGVGNGTEGLIPGHEYIAFMTVPGSDVPVTVMAQIPDSFDPQNPCMITAPSSGSRGIYGAIGTAGEWGLKKGCALVYTDKGSGTGAHNLETNTAQRLDGTLTAAAEPVQFRADLTDAGR
;
A
#
# COMPACT_ATOMS: atom_id res chain seq x y z
N MET A 1 -46.82 25.73 -72.67
CA MET A 1 -46.13 24.44 -72.89
C MET A 1 -46.13 23.68 -71.57
N LYS A 2 -46.31 22.35 -71.62
CA LYS A 2 -46.64 21.42 -70.52
C LYS A 2 -45.70 21.53 -69.29
N PRO A 3 -46.20 21.23 -68.07
CA PRO A 3 -45.42 21.31 -66.84
C PRO A 3 -44.46 20.11 -66.74
N ILE A 4 -43.26 20.35 -66.23
CA ILE A 4 -42.32 19.31 -65.79
C ILE A 4 -42.19 19.47 -64.27
N ILE A 5 -42.77 18.52 -63.55
CA ILE A 5 -42.68 18.39 -62.09
C ILE A 5 -41.34 17.75 -61.77
N ILE A 6 -40.48 18.46 -61.03
CA ILE A 6 -39.23 17.93 -60.48
C ILE A 6 -39.50 17.63 -59.00
N CYS A 7 -39.62 16.34 -58.66
CA CYS A 7 -39.65 15.87 -57.27
C CYS A 7 -38.22 15.81 -56.73
N THR A 8 -37.83 16.78 -55.92
CA THR A 8 -36.59 16.74 -55.14
C THR A 8 -36.84 15.95 -53.86
N LEU A 9 -36.38 14.70 -53.80
CA LEU A 9 -36.31 13.92 -52.56
C LEU A 9 -35.19 14.50 -51.68
N ILE A 10 -35.57 15.10 -50.55
CA ILE A 10 -34.64 15.42 -49.45
C ILE A 10 -34.43 14.12 -48.67
N GLY A 11 -33.30 13.46 -48.91
CA GLY A 11 -32.86 12.33 -48.09
C GLY A 11 -32.35 12.83 -46.75
N ALA A 12 -33.14 12.65 -45.69
CA ALA A 12 -32.67 12.82 -44.32
C ALA A 12 -31.92 11.55 -43.90
N THR A 13 -30.60 11.58 -43.96
CA THR A 13 -29.75 10.51 -43.42
C THR A 13 -29.75 10.62 -41.89
N GLY A 14 -30.69 9.94 -41.24
CA GLY A 14 -30.65 9.77 -39.79
C GLY A 14 -29.53 8.80 -39.42
N PHE A 15 -28.46 9.31 -38.80
CA PHE A 15 -27.51 8.47 -38.08
C PHE A 15 -28.21 7.92 -36.83
N ALA A 16 -28.77 6.71 -36.94
CA ALA A 16 -29.19 5.95 -35.78
C ALA A 16 -27.94 5.39 -35.09
N LEU A 17 -27.51 6.05 -34.02
CA LEU A 17 -26.60 5.46 -33.04
C LEU A 17 -27.34 4.29 -32.38
N SER A 18 -27.08 3.08 -32.89
CA SER A 18 -27.47 1.83 -32.22
C SER A 18 -26.60 1.68 -30.97
N ALA A 19 -27.04 2.25 -29.85
CA ALA A 19 -26.57 1.81 -28.54
C ALA A 19 -27.16 0.42 -28.29
N CYS A 20 -26.34 -0.62 -28.41
CA CYS A 20 -26.72 -1.95 -27.96
C CYS A 20 -26.89 -1.91 -26.44
N ASN A 21 -28.13 -1.72 -25.99
CA ASN A 21 -28.53 -1.95 -24.61
C ASN A 21 -28.75 -3.47 -24.44
N ASN A 22 -27.68 -4.18 -24.09
CA ASN A 22 -27.81 -5.56 -23.65
C ASN A 22 -28.31 -5.55 -22.21
N SER A 23 -29.62 -5.71 -22.08
CA SER A 23 -30.34 -5.88 -20.83
C SER A 23 -30.08 -7.27 -20.25
N GLU A 24 -28.90 -7.51 -19.71
CA GLU A 24 -28.64 -8.62 -18.80
C GLU A 24 -28.26 -8.05 -17.43
N ASN A 25 -28.86 -8.63 -16.39
CA ASN A 25 -28.85 -8.14 -15.01
C ASN A 25 -27.44 -8.14 -14.40
N ASP A 26 -26.66 -7.07 -14.56
CA ASP A 26 -25.33 -6.94 -13.93
C ASP A 26 -25.21 -5.63 -13.13
N ASN A 27 -26.03 -5.48 -12.09
CA ASN A 27 -25.75 -4.51 -11.01
C ASN A 27 -24.67 -5.07 -10.05
N ALA A 28 -23.58 -5.61 -10.58
CA ALA A 28 -22.32 -5.65 -9.84
C ALA A 28 -21.64 -4.31 -10.09
N PRO A 29 -21.25 -3.53 -9.07
CA PRO A 29 -20.46 -2.33 -9.31
C PRO A 29 -19.25 -2.73 -10.16
N ALA A 30 -18.98 -1.96 -11.22
CA ALA A 30 -17.84 -2.18 -12.10
C ALA A 30 -16.59 -2.35 -11.22
N VAL A 31 -16.03 -3.56 -11.20
CA VAL A 31 -14.81 -3.85 -10.47
C VAL A 31 -13.74 -2.96 -11.09
N ASN A 32 -13.18 -2.02 -10.31
CA ASN A 32 -12.08 -1.20 -10.78
C ASN A 32 -10.95 -2.14 -11.24
N PRO A 33 -10.62 -2.17 -12.54
CA PRO A 33 -9.57 -3.05 -13.03
C PRO A 33 -8.25 -2.64 -12.39
N VAL A 34 -7.43 -3.63 -12.02
CA VAL A 34 -6.08 -3.36 -11.52
C VAL A 34 -5.30 -2.63 -12.61
N PRO A 35 -4.69 -1.47 -12.33
CA PRO A 35 -3.92 -0.75 -13.33
C PRO A 35 -2.75 -1.60 -13.86
N GLY A 36 -2.50 -1.53 -15.17
CA GLY A 36 -1.45 -2.35 -15.81
C GLY A 36 -0.01 -2.06 -15.38
N PHE A 37 0.21 -0.99 -14.60
CA PHE A 37 1.51 -0.69 -13.99
C PHE A 37 1.75 -1.44 -12.66
N ILE A 38 0.74 -2.08 -12.08
CA ILE A 38 0.91 -2.94 -10.90
C ILE A 38 1.45 -4.29 -11.37
N GLN A 39 2.54 -4.74 -10.75
CA GLN A 39 3.20 -6.00 -11.06
C GLN A 39 2.77 -7.10 -10.09
N GLY A 40 2.55 -8.31 -10.63
CA GLY A 40 2.27 -9.50 -9.83
C GLY A 40 0.95 -9.42 -9.07
N ASN A 41 0.85 -10.20 -7.99
CA ASN A 41 -0.34 -10.24 -7.14
C ASN A 41 -0.30 -9.12 -6.11
N ILE A 42 -1.44 -8.47 -5.89
CA ILE A 42 -1.63 -7.58 -4.76
C ILE A 42 -1.78 -8.46 -3.51
N GLN A 43 -0.84 -8.34 -2.58
CA GLN A 43 -0.97 -8.99 -1.27
C GLN A 43 -2.00 -8.20 -0.47
N ARG A 44 -3.05 -8.87 0.00
CA ARG A 44 -4.13 -8.28 0.80
C ARG A 44 -4.20 -8.98 2.14
N THR A 45 -4.16 -8.19 3.22
CA THR A 45 -4.30 -8.69 4.58
C THR A 45 -5.34 -7.84 5.32
N HIS A 46 -6.19 -8.47 6.13
CA HIS A 46 -7.01 -7.76 7.12
C HIS A 46 -6.35 -7.91 8.49
N TYR A 47 -6.34 -6.83 9.24
CA TYR A 47 -5.87 -6.77 10.61
C TYR A 47 -7.04 -6.44 11.54
N ASP A 48 -7.16 -7.20 12.62
CA ASP A 48 -8.32 -7.22 13.51
C ASP A 48 -8.39 -6.04 14.49
N GLY A 49 -7.30 -5.28 14.64
CA GLY A 49 -7.19 -4.21 15.63
C GLY A 49 -7.13 -4.72 17.07
N VAL A 50 -6.78 -6.00 17.26
CA VAL A 50 -6.69 -6.66 18.57
C VAL A 50 -5.32 -7.34 18.72
N THR A 51 -4.99 -8.25 17.82
CA THR A 51 -3.71 -8.97 17.79
C THR A 51 -2.71 -8.32 16.85
N ASP A 52 -3.21 -7.67 15.81
CA ASP A 52 -2.43 -6.93 14.82
C ASP A 52 -3.28 -5.75 14.29
N ASP A 53 -2.64 -4.73 13.75
CA ASP A 53 -3.31 -3.52 13.29
C ASP A 53 -2.52 -2.80 12.18
N LEU A 54 -3.17 -1.84 11.52
CA LEU A 54 -2.58 -1.09 10.41
C LEU A 54 -1.42 -0.18 10.84
N LEU A 55 -1.49 0.41 12.04
CA LEU A 55 -0.57 1.46 12.48
C LEU A 55 0.60 0.90 13.28
N THR A 56 0.35 0.00 14.22
CA THR A 56 1.35 -0.42 15.21
C THR A 56 1.81 -1.86 15.04
N ALA A 57 1.20 -2.61 14.12
CA ALA A 57 1.39 -4.05 13.98
C ALA A 57 1.16 -4.83 15.29
N GLY A 58 0.11 -4.47 16.03
CA GLY A 58 -0.26 -5.08 17.31
C GLY A 58 0.59 -4.63 18.51
N LEU A 59 1.58 -3.75 18.32
CA LEU A 59 2.43 -3.27 19.41
C LEU A 59 1.72 -2.30 20.37
N GLY A 60 0.73 -1.56 19.86
CA GLY A 60 0.12 -0.44 20.56
C GLY A 60 1.07 0.73 20.79
N ALA A 61 0.53 1.77 21.42
CA ALA A 61 1.31 2.92 21.86
C ALA A 61 2.45 2.50 22.81
N THR A 62 2.16 1.57 23.73
CA THR A 62 3.13 1.07 24.70
C THR A 62 4.30 0.33 24.02
N GLY A 63 4.01 -0.58 23.09
CA GLY A 63 5.04 -1.34 22.38
C GLY A 63 5.91 -0.46 21.46
N LEU A 64 5.32 0.54 20.79
CA LEU A 64 6.08 1.54 20.03
C LEU A 64 6.95 2.44 20.93
N GLY A 65 6.50 2.70 22.16
CA GLY A 65 7.25 3.46 23.18
C GLY A 65 8.45 2.70 23.76
N SER A 66 8.40 1.37 23.78
CA SER A 66 9.43 0.49 24.35
C SER A 66 10.82 0.73 23.75
N SER A 67 11.85 0.84 24.59
CA SER A 67 13.26 0.85 24.15
C SER A 67 13.74 -0.52 23.66
N THR A 68 12.99 -1.57 23.94
CA THR A 68 13.26 -2.94 23.50
C THR A 68 12.43 -3.23 22.26
N ALA A 69 13.10 -3.54 21.15
CA ALA A 69 12.45 -3.92 19.90
C ALA A 69 11.71 -5.27 20.03
N PRO A 70 10.62 -5.49 19.25
CA PRO A 70 9.99 -6.79 19.18
C PRO A 70 10.99 -7.85 18.72
N ALA A 71 10.98 -9.00 19.40
CA ALA A 71 11.87 -10.12 19.11
C ALA A 71 11.19 -11.14 18.21
N PHE A 72 11.99 -11.86 17.43
CA PHE A 72 11.51 -12.99 16.64
C PHE A 72 11.42 -14.25 17.49
N SER A 73 10.39 -15.06 17.24
CA SER A 73 10.21 -16.36 17.88
C SER A 73 11.32 -17.34 17.46
N ASP A 74 11.67 -17.35 16.17
CA ASP A 74 12.86 -18.00 15.62
C ASP A 74 13.71 -16.95 14.86
N PRO A 75 14.82 -16.47 15.45
CA PRO A 75 15.68 -15.49 14.80
C PRO A 75 16.30 -15.93 13.48
N LEU A 76 16.38 -17.24 13.21
CA LEU A 76 16.92 -17.75 11.94
C LEU A 76 15.85 -17.83 10.85
N ASN A 77 14.57 -17.87 11.22
CA ASN A 77 13.45 -17.99 10.28
C ASN A 77 12.28 -17.09 10.73
N PRO A 78 12.45 -15.76 10.75
CA PRO A 78 11.38 -14.86 11.15
C PRO A 78 10.22 -14.92 10.16
N SER A 79 9.00 -14.89 10.69
CA SER A 79 7.79 -14.80 9.87
C SER A 79 7.64 -13.42 9.22
N SER A 80 6.87 -13.33 8.13
CA SER A 80 6.54 -12.04 7.50
C SER A 80 5.83 -11.07 8.45
N GLY A 81 4.97 -11.58 9.34
CA GLY A 81 4.29 -10.77 10.35
C GLY A 81 5.27 -10.17 11.36
N GLU A 82 6.22 -10.96 11.86
CA GLU A 82 7.27 -10.48 12.77
C GLU A 82 8.20 -9.45 12.08
N LEU A 83 8.55 -9.67 10.81
CA LEU A 83 9.34 -8.73 10.02
C LEU A 83 8.58 -7.40 9.81
N ARG A 84 7.27 -7.46 9.50
CA ARG A 84 6.40 -6.28 9.40
C ARG A 84 6.33 -5.53 10.72
N GLN A 85 6.14 -6.23 11.84
CA GLN A 85 6.08 -5.62 13.17
C GLN A 85 7.39 -4.89 13.52
N LEU A 86 8.54 -5.53 13.28
CA LEU A 86 9.85 -4.89 13.50
C LEU A 86 10.08 -3.70 12.56
N ALA A 87 9.64 -3.80 11.30
CA ALA A 87 9.75 -2.70 10.34
C ALA A 87 8.93 -1.49 10.77
N ILE A 88 7.69 -1.68 11.22
CA ILE A 88 6.82 -0.61 11.73
C ILE A 88 7.41 0.00 13.00
N TYR A 89 7.85 -0.81 13.96
CA TYR A 89 8.53 -0.34 15.18
C TYR A 89 9.70 0.61 14.87
N ASN A 90 10.60 0.17 13.98
CA ASN A 90 11.79 0.96 13.63
C ASN A 90 11.43 2.23 12.87
N ASN A 91 10.53 2.16 11.88
CA ASN A 91 10.19 3.33 11.06
C ASN A 91 9.41 4.39 11.85
N TYR A 92 8.53 3.98 12.76
CA TYR A 92 7.81 4.90 13.64
C TYR A 92 8.78 5.67 14.53
N ARG A 93 9.62 4.95 15.30
CA ARG A 93 10.59 5.54 16.23
C ARG A 93 11.71 6.33 15.55
N ALA A 94 11.96 6.09 14.27
CA ALA A 94 12.98 6.82 13.52
C ALA A 94 12.58 8.25 13.13
N LEU A 95 11.31 8.63 13.28
CA LEU A 95 10.81 9.98 12.96
C LEU A 95 9.98 10.61 14.08
N VAL A 96 9.48 9.80 15.01
CA VAL A 96 8.67 10.23 16.14
C VAL A 96 9.48 10.02 17.43
N ASP A 97 9.63 11.07 18.24
CA ASP A 97 10.17 10.93 19.60
C ASP A 97 9.16 10.18 20.46
N THR A 98 9.43 8.91 20.73
CA THR A 98 8.54 8.06 21.53
C THR A 98 8.87 8.06 23.02
N SER A 99 9.68 9.02 23.50
CA SER A 99 9.99 9.15 24.92
C SER A 99 8.85 9.82 25.67
N ALA A 100 8.58 9.36 26.90
CA ALA A 100 7.57 10.00 27.76
C ALA A 100 7.91 11.48 28.03
N GLY A 101 9.20 11.81 28.20
CA GLY A 101 9.67 13.19 28.37
C GLY A 101 9.45 14.09 27.15
N GLY A 102 9.35 13.51 25.95
CA GLY A 102 8.99 14.21 24.72
C GLY A 102 7.49 14.45 24.54
N GLY A 103 6.64 13.92 25.43
CA GLY A 103 5.18 14.04 25.35
C GLY A 103 4.47 12.90 24.61
N TYR A 104 5.19 11.83 24.25
CA TYR A 104 4.59 10.64 23.65
C TYR A 104 3.66 9.93 24.64
N GLY A 105 2.47 9.56 24.16
CA GLY A 105 1.40 8.97 24.98
C GLY A 105 0.54 9.99 25.73
N GLU A 106 0.96 11.26 25.81
CA GLU A 106 0.20 12.35 26.43
C GLU A 106 -0.31 13.35 25.39
N PHE A 107 0.58 13.89 24.55
CA PHE A 107 0.25 14.91 23.54
C PHE A 107 0.10 14.35 22.13
N PHE A 108 0.81 13.28 21.81
CA PHE A 108 0.75 12.59 20.54
C PHE A 108 1.02 11.09 20.70
N GLY A 109 0.75 10.32 19.65
CA GLY A 109 0.88 8.86 19.64
C GLY A 109 -0.48 8.17 19.43
N PRO A 110 -0.45 6.85 19.15
CA PRO A 110 -1.63 6.13 18.68
C PRO A 110 -2.85 6.27 19.61
N GLY A 111 -2.62 6.15 20.92
CA GLY A 111 -3.66 6.20 21.96
C GLY A 111 -4.17 7.58 22.35
N VAL A 112 -3.53 8.67 21.90
CA VAL A 112 -3.89 10.01 22.35
C VAL A 112 -5.21 10.45 21.72
N GLY A 113 -6.14 10.90 22.57
CA GLY A 113 -7.49 11.36 22.20
C GLY A 113 -8.58 10.29 22.38
N ASN A 114 -8.23 9.02 22.50
CA ASN A 114 -9.17 7.92 22.75
C ASN A 114 -8.87 7.13 24.05
N GLY A 115 -7.69 7.30 24.65
CA GLY A 115 -7.33 6.66 25.92
C GLY A 115 -7.09 5.16 25.82
N THR A 116 -6.71 4.66 24.65
CA THR A 116 -6.46 3.23 24.36
C THR A 116 -5.03 2.99 23.89
N GLU A 117 -4.66 1.76 23.53
CA GLU A 117 -3.39 1.47 22.83
C GLU A 117 -3.36 2.00 21.38
N GLY A 118 -4.49 2.48 20.85
CA GLY A 118 -4.55 3.09 19.51
C GLY A 118 -4.44 2.12 18.34
N LEU A 119 -4.83 0.85 18.54
CA LEU A 119 -4.87 -0.16 17.47
C LEU A 119 -5.96 0.20 16.44
N ILE A 120 -5.62 0.10 15.15
CA ILE A 120 -6.51 0.46 14.05
C ILE A 120 -6.76 -0.76 13.13
N PRO A 121 -7.96 -1.38 13.18
CA PRO A 121 -8.30 -2.48 12.29
C PRO A 121 -8.46 -2.00 10.85
N GLY A 122 -8.25 -2.91 9.90
CA GLY A 122 -8.54 -2.66 8.49
C GLY A 122 -7.71 -3.47 7.52
N HIS A 123 -7.74 -3.05 6.26
CA HIS A 123 -7.07 -3.75 5.17
C HIS A 123 -5.79 -3.07 4.74
N GLU A 124 -4.73 -3.87 4.57
CA GLU A 124 -3.50 -3.48 3.89
C GLU A 124 -3.40 -4.19 2.55
N TYR A 125 -3.06 -3.43 1.51
CA TYR A 125 -2.79 -3.89 0.16
C TYR A 125 -1.38 -3.48 -0.20
N ILE A 126 -0.50 -4.41 -0.54
CA ILE A 126 0.88 -4.11 -0.94
C ILE A 126 1.24 -4.81 -2.25
N ALA A 127 1.94 -4.09 -3.11
CA ALA A 127 2.32 -4.59 -4.43
C ALA A 127 3.58 -3.89 -4.95
N PHE A 128 4.16 -4.47 -6.01
CA PHE A 128 5.13 -3.80 -6.85
C PHE A 128 4.45 -2.98 -7.94
N MET A 129 5.10 -1.90 -8.35
CA MET A 129 4.68 -1.03 -9.44
C MET A 129 5.85 -0.79 -10.40
N THR A 130 5.58 -0.90 -11.71
CA THR A 130 6.50 -0.46 -12.77
C THR A 130 6.49 1.06 -12.87
N VAL A 131 7.67 1.66 -12.96
CA VAL A 131 7.83 3.09 -13.24
C VAL A 131 8.51 3.25 -14.59
N PRO A 132 7.97 4.10 -15.51
CA PRO A 132 8.61 4.34 -16.80
C PRO A 132 10.08 4.78 -16.64
N GLY A 133 10.98 4.09 -17.33
CA GLY A 133 12.42 4.38 -17.30
C GLY A 133 13.20 3.67 -16.19
N SER A 134 12.59 2.76 -15.43
CA SER A 134 13.27 1.90 -14.45
C SER A 134 12.85 0.44 -14.60
N ASP A 135 13.84 -0.47 -14.60
CA ASP A 135 13.63 -1.92 -14.54
C ASP A 135 13.50 -2.42 -13.09
N VAL A 136 13.84 -1.57 -12.11
CA VAL A 136 13.65 -1.86 -10.68
C VAL A 136 12.23 -1.43 -10.28
N PRO A 137 11.42 -2.31 -9.66
CA PRO A 137 10.07 -1.98 -9.23
C PRO A 137 10.06 -1.02 -8.04
N VAL A 138 8.98 -0.27 -7.90
CA VAL A 138 8.68 0.56 -6.74
C VAL A 138 7.66 -0.16 -5.87
N THR A 139 7.85 -0.17 -4.55
CA THR A 139 6.83 -0.70 -3.63
C THR A 139 5.75 0.35 -3.40
N VAL A 140 4.49 -0.08 -3.51
CA VAL A 140 3.32 0.74 -3.18
C VAL A 140 2.42 -0.02 -2.22
N MET A 141 1.78 0.72 -1.32
CA MET A 141 0.87 0.14 -0.34
C MET A 141 -0.32 1.06 -0.12
N ALA A 142 -1.50 0.47 0.05
CA ALA A 142 -2.69 1.17 0.52
C ALA A 142 -3.15 0.55 1.85
N GLN A 143 -3.40 1.38 2.85
CA GLN A 143 -4.05 0.98 4.10
C GLN A 143 -5.42 1.66 4.17
N ILE A 144 -6.47 0.87 4.36
CA ILE A 144 -7.85 1.35 4.48
C ILE A 144 -8.36 0.90 5.84
N PRO A 145 -8.53 1.81 6.81
CA PRO A 145 -9.05 1.45 8.12
C PRO A 145 -10.53 1.06 8.00
N ASP A 146 -11.01 0.17 8.87
CA ASP A 146 -12.42 -0.23 8.89
C ASP A 146 -13.37 0.94 9.20
N SER A 147 -12.84 2.03 9.75
CA SER A 147 -13.54 3.30 9.99
C SER A 147 -13.65 4.20 8.75
N PHE A 148 -13.12 3.80 7.59
CA PHE A 148 -13.20 4.58 6.36
C PHE A 148 -14.66 4.79 5.92
N ASP A 149 -15.04 6.05 5.73
CA ASP A 149 -16.38 6.42 5.27
C ASP A 149 -16.40 6.70 3.76
N PRO A 150 -16.97 5.80 2.93
CA PRO A 150 -17.04 6.02 1.49
C PRO A 150 -17.97 7.16 1.08
N GLN A 151 -18.85 7.66 1.95
CA GLN A 151 -19.69 8.83 1.69
C GLN A 151 -18.94 10.15 1.95
N ASN A 152 -17.89 10.11 2.77
CA ASN A 152 -17.01 11.24 3.07
C ASN A 152 -15.54 10.82 2.87
N PRO A 153 -15.15 10.45 1.63
CA PRO A 153 -13.86 9.81 1.40
C PRO A 153 -12.72 10.80 1.66
N CYS A 154 -11.71 10.36 2.42
CA CYS A 154 -10.44 11.05 2.53
C CYS A 154 -9.28 10.12 2.22
N MET A 155 -8.31 10.63 1.47
CA MET A 155 -7.11 9.91 1.09
C MET A 155 -5.89 10.76 1.41
N ILE A 156 -4.89 10.15 2.03
CA ILE A 156 -3.62 10.79 2.37
C ILE A 156 -2.49 10.02 1.71
N THR A 157 -1.68 10.72 0.93
CA THR A 157 -0.44 10.13 0.38
C THR A 157 0.67 10.26 1.40
N ALA A 158 1.36 9.17 1.69
CA ALA A 158 2.45 9.09 2.65
C ALA A 158 3.71 8.47 1.98
N PRO A 159 4.38 9.18 1.06
CA PRO A 159 5.65 8.72 0.49
C PRO A 159 6.72 8.60 1.59
N SER A 160 7.55 7.57 1.51
CA SER A 160 8.65 7.39 2.46
C SER A 160 9.69 8.52 2.36
N SER A 161 10.32 8.86 3.48
CA SER A 161 11.38 9.87 3.54
C SER A 161 12.77 9.24 3.43
N GLY A 162 13.66 9.84 2.62
CA GLY A 162 15.06 9.41 2.52
C GLY A 162 15.19 7.95 2.07
N SER A 163 16.14 7.22 2.66
CA SER A 163 16.42 5.80 2.36
C SER A 163 15.52 4.81 3.11
N ARG A 164 14.28 5.18 3.43
CA ARG A 164 13.34 4.32 4.17
C ARG A 164 12.47 3.52 3.22
N GLY A 165 12.10 2.31 3.64
CA GLY A 165 11.17 1.44 2.94
C GLY A 165 9.71 1.91 3.02
N ILE A 166 8.79 1.04 2.61
CA ILE A 166 7.36 1.36 2.43
C ILE A 166 6.67 1.94 3.68
N TYR A 167 7.07 1.52 4.88
CA TYR A 167 6.54 2.01 6.15
C TYR A 167 7.18 3.32 6.63
N GLY A 168 8.04 3.96 5.83
CA GLY A 168 8.85 5.10 6.25
C GLY A 168 8.07 6.36 6.66
N ALA A 169 6.78 6.45 6.34
CA ALA A 169 5.90 7.55 6.74
C ALA A 169 4.78 7.10 7.72
N ILE A 170 4.88 5.89 8.28
CA ILE A 170 3.84 5.30 9.14
C ILE A 170 3.56 6.15 10.39
N GLY A 171 4.60 6.67 11.04
CA GLY A 171 4.47 7.49 12.25
C GLY A 171 4.17 8.97 12.01
N THR A 172 4.21 9.44 10.76
CA THR A 172 3.97 10.86 10.43
C THR A 172 2.59 11.03 9.79
N ALA A 173 2.51 11.00 8.46
CA ALA A 173 1.25 11.11 7.75
C ALA A 173 0.34 9.89 7.99
N GLY A 174 0.94 8.71 8.16
CA GLY A 174 0.23 7.45 8.41
C GLY A 174 -0.67 7.49 9.64
N GLU A 175 -0.08 7.72 10.81
CA GLU A 175 -0.83 7.81 12.08
C GLU A 175 -1.96 8.83 11.99
N TRP A 176 -1.66 10.05 11.55
CA TRP A 176 -2.67 11.11 11.50
C TRP A 176 -3.84 10.71 10.60
N GLY A 177 -3.56 10.21 9.41
CA GLY A 177 -4.61 9.83 8.46
C GLY A 177 -5.45 8.65 8.94
N LEU A 178 -4.82 7.61 9.50
CA LEU A 178 -5.51 6.43 10.00
C LEU A 178 -6.41 6.79 11.18
N LYS A 179 -5.94 7.64 12.10
CA LYS A 179 -6.76 8.17 13.21
C LYS A 179 -7.94 9.03 12.75
N LYS A 180 -7.89 9.55 11.52
CA LYS A 180 -8.99 10.30 10.88
C LYS A 180 -9.92 9.43 10.03
N GLY A 181 -9.68 8.11 9.96
CA GLY A 181 -10.45 7.20 9.11
C GLY A 181 -10.15 7.38 7.63
N CYS A 182 -9.00 7.95 7.27
CA CYS A 182 -8.61 8.11 5.86
C CYS A 182 -7.92 6.87 5.32
N ALA A 183 -8.08 6.64 4.01
CA ALA A 183 -7.23 5.70 3.29
C ALA A 183 -5.82 6.30 3.13
N LEU A 184 -4.79 5.53 3.46
CA LEU A 184 -3.39 5.93 3.31
C LEU A 184 -2.79 5.25 2.10
N VAL A 185 -2.06 6.02 1.29
CA VAL A 185 -1.34 5.51 0.10
C VAL A 185 0.14 5.80 0.26
N TYR A 186 0.92 4.74 0.43
CA TYR A 186 2.37 4.79 0.63
C TYR A 186 3.12 4.40 -0.64
N THR A 187 4.34 4.93 -0.76
CA THR A 187 5.32 4.48 -1.74
C THR A 187 6.71 4.58 -1.13
N ASP A 188 7.59 3.63 -1.44
CA ASP A 188 9.01 3.72 -1.10
C ASP A 188 9.80 4.66 -2.04
N LYS A 189 9.11 5.23 -3.03
CA LYS A 189 9.65 6.17 -4.03
C LYS A 189 10.81 5.59 -4.86
N GLY A 190 10.96 4.26 -4.90
CA GLY A 190 12.09 3.58 -5.54
C GLY A 190 13.42 3.71 -4.79
N SER A 191 13.41 4.27 -3.58
CA SER A 191 14.56 4.37 -2.68
C SER A 191 14.43 3.45 -1.46
N GLY A 192 13.59 2.41 -1.58
CA GLY A 192 13.37 1.42 -0.54
C GLY A 192 14.63 0.64 -0.17
N THR A 193 14.54 -0.17 0.90
CA THR A 193 15.68 -0.88 1.50
C THR A 193 15.94 -2.27 0.90
N GLY A 194 15.39 -2.56 -0.28
CA GLY A 194 15.56 -3.82 -0.96
C GLY A 194 17.04 -4.12 -1.22
N ALA A 195 17.51 -5.28 -0.77
CA ALA A 195 18.90 -5.71 -0.96
C ALA A 195 18.98 -7.12 -1.57
N HIS A 196 20.08 -7.35 -2.29
CA HIS A 196 20.44 -8.64 -2.86
C HIS A 196 21.77 -9.08 -2.24
N ASN A 197 21.76 -10.19 -1.49
CA ASN A 197 22.98 -10.83 -1.01
C ASN A 197 23.57 -11.68 -2.14
N LEU A 198 24.74 -11.30 -2.64
CA LEU A 198 25.39 -11.98 -3.77
C LEU A 198 25.96 -13.34 -3.40
N GLU A 199 26.45 -13.50 -2.17
CA GLU A 199 27.05 -14.75 -1.68
C GLU A 199 26.00 -15.87 -1.61
N THR A 200 24.83 -15.56 -1.07
CA THR A 200 23.72 -16.53 -0.92
C THR A 200 22.71 -16.47 -2.06
N ASN A 201 22.87 -15.52 -2.99
CA ASN A 201 21.91 -15.20 -4.07
C ASN A 201 20.48 -14.89 -3.57
N THR A 202 20.34 -14.43 -2.32
CA THR A 202 19.02 -14.17 -1.71
C THR A 202 18.64 -12.69 -1.83
N ALA A 203 17.39 -12.43 -2.18
CA ALA A 203 16.82 -11.09 -2.26
C ALA A 203 15.54 -10.98 -1.43
N GLN A 204 15.17 -9.75 -1.06
CA GLN A 204 13.99 -9.46 -0.23
C GLN A 204 12.69 -9.45 -1.06
N ARG A 205 11.70 -10.21 -0.62
CA ARG A 205 10.31 -10.16 -1.11
C ARG A 205 9.57 -8.92 -0.56
N LEU A 206 8.34 -8.71 -1.02
CA LEU A 206 7.45 -7.64 -0.52
C LEU A 206 7.17 -7.74 0.98
N ASP A 207 7.05 -8.96 1.50
CA ASP A 207 6.72 -9.25 2.90
C ASP A 207 7.95 -9.29 3.82
N GLY A 208 9.12 -8.87 3.30
CA GLY A 208 10.40 -8.84 4.01
C GLY A 208 11.15 -10.18 4.04
N THR A 209 10.51 -11.30 3.68
CA THR A 209 11.19 -12.61 3.68
C THR A 209 12.19 -12.72 2.52
N LEU A 210 13.14 -13.66 2.63
CA LEU A 210 14.21 -13.83 1.67
C LEU A 210 13.93 -14.96 0.67
N THR A 211 14.41 -14.80 -0.57
CA THR A 211 14.32 -15.82 -1.61
C THR A 211 15.53 -15.84 -2.54
N ALA A 212 15.99 -17.05 -2.88
CA ALA A 212 16.96 -17.27 -3.94
C ALA A 212 16.30 -17.58 -5.30
N ALA A 213 14.98 -17.74 -5.34
CA ALA A 213 14.27 -18.09 -6.58
C ALA A 213 14.20 -16.89 -7.55
N ALA A 214 14.11 -17.22 -8.84
CA ALA A 214 13.91 -16.25 -9.91
C ALA A 214 12.45 -15.79 -9.95
N GLU A 215 12.13 -14.80 -9.13
CA GLU A 215 10.79 -14.21 -9.02
C GLU A 215 10.89 -12.71 -8.68
N PRO A 216 9.78 -11.95 -8.77
CA PRO A 216 9.77 -10.54 -8.41
C PRO A 216 10.19 -10.29 -6.95
N VAL A 217 11.15 -9.41 -6.77
CA VAL A 217 11.74 -9.00 -5.47
C VAL A 217 11.99 -7.48 -5.50
N GLN A 218 12.23 -6.88 -4.33
CA GLN A 218 12.43 -5.42 -4.24
C GLN A 218 13.64 -4.96 -5.05
N PHE A 219 14.72 -5.74 -5.01
CA PHE A 219 15.92 -5.49 -5.79
C PHE A 219 16.69 -6.79 -6.01
N ARG A 220 17.14 -6.99 -7.25
CA ARG A 220 18.11 -8.01 -7.62
C ARG A 220 19.14 -7.38 -8.55
N ALA A 221 20.42 -7.60 -8.27
CA ALA A 221 21.48 -7.15 -9.15
C ALA A 221 21.43 -7.94 -10.47
N ASP A 222 21.58 -7.24 -11.59
CA ASP A 222 21.68 -7.86 -12.92
C ASP A 222 23.08 -8.45 -13.12
N LEU A 223 23.31 -9.61 -12.50
CA LEU A 223 24.59 -10.32 -12.51
C LEU A 223 24.38 -11.79 -12.87
N THR A 224 25.18 -12.28 -13.82
CA THR A 224 25.30 -13.72 -14.10
C THR A 224 25.87 -14.46 -12.90
N ASP A 225 25.72 -15.79 -12.86
CA ASP A 225 26.31 -16.63 -11.81
C ASP A 225 27.83 -16.45 -11.67
N ALA A 226 28.54 -16.21 -12.77
CA ALA A 226 29.98 -15.95 -12.77
C ALA A 226 30.36 -14.53 -12.30
N GLY A 227 29.39 -13.62 -12.27
CA GLY A 227 29.55 -12.23 -11.83
C GLY A 227 29.07 -11.97 -10.40
N ARG A 228 28.51 -12.97 -9.71
CA ARG A 228 28.22 -12.95 -8.28
C ARG A 228 29.41 -13.53 -7.51
#